data_AF-A0A355VWF8-F1
#
_entry.id   AF-A0A355VWF8-F1
#
_cell.length_a   1.000
_cell.length_b   1.000
_cell.length_c   1.000
_cell.angle_alpha   90.00
_cell.angle_beta   90.00
_cell.angle_gamma   90.00
#
_symmetry.space_group_name_H-M   'P 1'
#
loop_
_entity.id
_entity.type
_entity.pdbx_description
1 polymer ?
#
loop_
_entity_poly.entity_id
_entity_poly.type
_entity_poly.pdbx_seq_one_letter_code
_entity_poly.pdbx_strand_id
1 'polypeptide(L)'
;MVIFLGIRETDDMGLCSGTYIYAQSELRETIDETANKVEAYNALSDWARFGAETITASNDPDEMEKAIGYNLLICNSVIVQNMVDLTDTINKLQKSGVSIGKEDIARLSPYLTSHIKRFGGYVLDLDTVPKDISQLKCNAFLQEKEEERGCIGQE
;
A
#
# COMPACT_ATOMS: atom_id res chain seq x y z
N MET A 1 3.37 -17.40 0.75
CA MET A 1 2.19 -18.10 1.29
C MET A 1 1.04 -17.80 0.33
N VAL A 2 0.84 -18.66 -0.66
CA VAL A 2 -0.14 -18.44 -1.74
C VAL A 2 -1.53 -18.75 -1.19
N ILE A 3 -2.34 -17.73 -0.97
CA ILE A 3 -3.72 -17.87 -0.51
C ILE A 3 -4.60 -18.09 -1.75
N PHE A 4 -5.01 -19.33 -1.98
CA PHE A 4 -6.03 -19.68 -2.98
C PHE A 4 -7.30 -20.09 -2.23
N LEU A 5 -8.17 -19.12 -1.94
CA LEU A 5 -9.48 -19.37 -1.35
C LEU A 5 -10.53 -19.41 -2.47
N GLY A 6 -11.05 -20.62 -2.70
CA GLY A 6 -12.45 -20.85 -3.07
C GLY A 6 -12.84 -20.60 -4.53
N ILE A 7 -12.76 -21.64 -5.36
CA ILE A 7 -13.78 -21.92 -6.37
C ILE A 7 -14.28 -23.33 -6.09
N ARG A 8 -15.51 -23.39 -5.57
CA ARG A 8 -16.27 -24.61 -5.28
C ARG A 8 -17.29 -24.75 -6.39
N GLU A 9 -17.00 -25.58 -7.38
CA GLU A 9 -18.04 -26.17 -8.22
C GLU A 9 -17.57 -27.56 -8.65
N THR A 10 -18.39 -28.54 -8.30
CA THR A 10 -18.20 -29.97 -8.50
C THR A 10 -18.62 -30.34 -9.91
N ASP A 11 -17.75 -30.97 -10.69
CA ASP A 11 -18.15 -31.84 -11.79
C ASP A 11 -17.24 -33.08 -11.83
N ASP A 12 -17.89 -34.24 -11.77
CA ASP A 12 -17.33 -35.57 -11.75
C ASP A 12 -16.64 -35.92 -13.07
N MET A 13 -15.34 -36.31 -13.01
CA MET A 13 -14.67 -37.36 -13.79
C MET A 13 -13.14 -37.15 -13.80
N GLY A 14 -12.46 -37.70 -12.79
CA GLY A 14 -11.23 -38.49 -12.96
C GLY A 14 -10.08 -37.99 -13.83
N LEU A 15 -9.53 -36.80 -13.57
CA LEU A 15 -8.07 -36.53 -13.48
C LEU A 15 -7.93 -35.08 -13.02
N CYS A 16 -7.25 -34.87 -11.90
CA CYS A 16 -7.16 -33.58 -11.22
C CYS A 16 -6.78 -32.45 -12.22
N SER A 17 -7.74 -31.58 -12.54
CA SER A 17 -7.50 -30.32 -13.28
C SER A 17 -6.40 -29.49 -12.61
N GLY A 18 -6.29 -29.58 -11.28
CA GLY A 18 -5.21 -29.01 -10.48
C GLY A 18 -3.81 -29.54 -10.80
N THR A 19 -3.64 -30.77 -11.31
CA THR A 19 -2.30 -31.29 -11.68
C THR A 19 -1.87 -30.81 -13.06
N TYR A 20 -2.81 -30.56 -13.98
CA TYR A 20 -2.49 -30.11 -15.34
C TYR A 20 -1.97 -28.67 -15.38
N ILE A 21 -2.49 -27.78 -14.52
CA ILE A 21 -2.02 -26.39 -14.44
C ILE A 21 -0.55 -26.27 -14.01
N TYR A 22 -0.08 -27.23 -13.22
CA TYR A 22 1.30 -27.31 -12.72
C TYR A 22 2.24 -28.06 -13.66
N ALA A 23 1.73 -28.71 -14.71
CA ALA A 23 2.55 -29.47 -15.66
C ALA A 23 3.03 -28.61 -16.85
N GLN A 24 2.35 -27.49 -17.11
CA GLN A 24 2.69 -26.57 -18.19
C GLN A 24 3.64 -25.47 -17.67
N SER A 25 4.86 -25.41 -18.18
CA SER A 25 5.86 -24.40 -17.77
C SER A 25 5.41 -22.97 -18.08
N GLU A 26 4.79 -22.75 -19.23
CA GLU A 26 4.32 -21.42 -19.67
C GLU A 26 3.22 -20.87 -18.76
N LEU A 27 2.32 -21.74 -18.27
CA LEU A 27 1.25 -21.33 -17.38
C LEU A 27 1.77 -20.90 -16.00
N ARG A 28 2.82 -21.58 -15.51
CA ARG A 28 3.49 -21.20 -14.24
C ARG A 28 4.14 -19.84 -14.33
N GLU A 29 4.88 -19.58 -15.40
CA GLU A 29 5.53 -18.29 -15.63
C GLU A 29 4.49 -17.15 -15.65
N THR A 30 3.37 -17.36 -16.34
CA THR A 30 2.27 -16.39 -16.38
C THR A 30 1.66 -16.16 -14.99
N ILE A 31 1.47 -17.22 -14.20
CA ILE A 31 0.95 -17.13 -12.83
C ILE A 31 1.92 -16.35 -11.95
N ASP A 32 3.22 -16.66 -12.01
CA ASP A 32 4.26 -16.03 -11.20
C ASP A 32 4.41 -14.54 -11.55
N GLU A 33 4.40 -14.19 -12.84
CA GLU A 33 4.40 -12.79 -13.28
C GLU A 33 3.17 -12.02 -12.81
N THR A 34 2.00 -12.63 -12.88
CA THR A 34 0.74 -12.00 -12.45
C THR A 34 0.72 -11.82 -10.93
N ALA A 35 1.17 -12.85 -10.19
CA ALA A 35 1.28 -12.80 -8.74
C ALA A 35 2.24 -11.71 -8.29
N ASN A 36 3.43 -11.61 -8.89
CA ASN A 36 4.43 -10.59 -8.55
C ASN A 36 3.87 -9.16 -8.73
N LYS A 37 3.11 -8.91 -9.80
CA LYS A 37 2.44 -7.61 -10.03
C LYS A 37 1.44 -7.28 -8.92
N VAL A 38 0.60 -8.26 -8.56
CA VAL A 38 -0.42 -8.09 -7.51
C VAL A 38 0.21 -7.93 -6.13
N GLU A 39 1.24 -8.70 -5.82
CA GLU A 39 1.99 -8.59 -4.56
C GLU A 39 2.65 -7.22 -4.41
N ALA A 40 3.30 -6.72 -5.46
CA ALA A 40 3.91 -5.40 -5.45
C ALA A 40 2.88 -4.28 -5.28
N TYR A 41 1.71 -4.39 -5.92
CA TYR A 41 0.62 -3.44 -5.72
C TYR A 41 0.04 -3.49 -4.30
N ASN A 42 -0.17 -4.69 -3.75
CA ASN A 42 -0.67 -4.85 -2.38
C ASN A 42 0.30 -4.24 -1.37
N ALA A 43 1.61 -4.45 -1.55
CA ALA A 43 2.63 -3.82 -0.74
C ALA A 43 2.59 -2.28 -0.83
N LEU A 44 2.33 -1.72 -2.02
CA LEU A 44 2.14 -0.27 -2.19
C LEU A 44 0.85 0.22 -1.50
N SER A 45 -0.25 -0.52 -1.62
CA SER A 45 -1.53 -0.18 -0.99
C SER A 45 -1.43 -0.18 0.53
N ASP A 46 -0.79 -1.19 1.11
CA ASP A 46 -0.51 -1.26 2.54
C ASP A 46 0.46 -0.15 2.95
N TRP A 47 1.47 0.11 2.12
CA TRP A 47 2.36 1.24 2.34
C TRP A 47 1.60 2.56 2.32
N ALA A 48 0.65 2.82 1.43
CA ALA A 48 -0.12 4.05 1.40
C ALA A 48 -1.04 4.20 2.63
N ARG A 49 -1.53 3.08 3.17
CA ARG A 49 -2.48 2.98 4.28
C ARG A 49 -1.85 3.04 5.70
N PHE A 50 -0.84 3.88 5.96
CA PHE A 50 -0.19 3.93 7.31
C PHE A 50 -1.10 4.17 8.50
N GLY A 51 -2.07 5.07 8.35
CA GLY A 51 -2.85 5.57 9.48
C GLY A 51 -4.12 4.78 9.74
N ALA A 52 -4.49 3.87 8.85
CA ALA A 52 -5.85 3.34 8.86
C ALA A 52 -6.09 2.31 9.96
N GLU A 53 -5.05 1.66 10.49
CA GLU A 53 -5.20 0.78 11.66
C GLU A 53 -5.66 1.58 12.90
N THR A 54 -5.32 2.87 12.98
CA THR A 54 -5.73 3.75 14.08
C THR A 54 -6.97 4.59 13.75
N ILE A 55 -7.14 5.01 12.49
CA ILE A 55 -8.18 5.96 12.08
C ILE A 55 -9.46 5.26 11.60
N THR A 56 -9.38 4.05 11.03
CA THR A 56 -10.50 3.32 10.42
C THR A 56 -10.89 2.09 11.26
N ALA A 57 -11.01 2.26 12.58
CA ALA A 57 -11.44 1.19 13.49
C ALA A 57 -12.97 1.03 13.55
N SER A 58 -13.74 1.96 12.98
CA SER A 58 -15.20 1.86 12.89
C SER A 58 -15.59 0.81 11.83
N ASN A 59 -16.28 -0.24 12.24
CA ASN A 59 -16.86 -1.27 11.37
C ASN A 59 -18.14 -0.74 10.66
N ASP A 60 -18.06 0.46 10.10
CA ASP A 60 -19.14 1.08 9.34
C ASP A 60 -18.88 0.88 7.84
N PRO A 61 -19.83 0.31 7.07
CA PRO A 61 -19.62 0.00 5.66
C PRO A 61 -19.33 1.24 4.80
N ASP A 62 -19.97 2.37 5.10
CA ASP A 62 -19.78 3.60 4.31
C ASP A 62 -18.38 4.19 4.52
N GLU A 63 -17.88 4.20 5.75
CA GLU A 63 -16.50 4.63 6.03
C GLU A 63 -15.44 3.67 5.45
N MET A 64 -15.73 2.37 5.42
CA MET A 64 -14.83 1.40 4.76
C MET A 64 -14.75 1.62 3.24
N GLU A 65 -15.88 1.88 2.57
CA GLU A 65 -15.90 2.16 1.14
C GLU A 65 -15.10 3.43 0.80
N LYS A 66 -15.29 4.50 1.58
CA LYS A 66 -14.52 5.74 1.43
C LYS A 66 -13.02 5.50 1.63
N ALA A 67 -12.65 4.74 2.66
CA ALA A 67 -11.24 4.43 2.94
C ALA A 67 -10.58 3.66 1.78
N ILE A 68 -11.29 2.69 1.20
CA ILE A 68 -10.81 1.95 0.02
C ILE A 68 -10.67 2.89 -1.18
N GLY A 69 -11.69 3.72 -1.45
CA GLY A 69 -11.67 4.67 -2.56
C GLY A 69 -10.54 5.70 -2.47
N TYR A 70 -10.32 6.29 -1.29
CA TYR A 70 -9.22 7.22 -1.07
C TYR A 70 -7.85 6.55 -1.19
N ASN A 71 -7.70 5.34 -0.65
CA ASN A 71 -6.44 4.61 -0.76
C ASN A 71 -6.10 4.32 -2.23
N LEU A 72 -7.08 3.87 -3.00
CA LEU A 72 -6.92 3.62 -4.44
C LEU A 72 -6.49 4.89 -5.19
N LEU A 73 -7.12 6.03 -4.88
CA LEU A 73 -6.77 7.32 -5.49
C LEU A 73 -5.32 7.72 -5.20
N ILE A 74 -4.88 7.57 -3.94
CA ILE A 74 -3.51 7.88 -3.52
C ILE A 74 -2.51 6.94 -4.22
N CYS A 75 -2.79 5.63 -4.23
CA CYS A 75 -1.94 4.65 -4.89
C CYS A 75 -1.76 4.95 -6.37
N ASN A 76 -2.86 5.22 -7.09
CA ASN A 76 -2.82 5.56 -8.51
C ASN A 76 -2.03 6.84 -8.77
N SER A 77 -2.17 7.85 -7.91
CA SER A 77 -1.42 9.10 -8.02
C SER A 77 0.08 8.89 -7.85
N VAL A 78 0.48 8.05 -6.88
CA VAL A 78 1.88 7.68 -6.65
C VAL A 78 2.46 6.89 -7.83
N ILE A 79 1.71 5.93 -8.37
CA ILE A 79 2.13 5.14 -9.54
C ILE A 79 2.42 6.05 -10.74
N VAL A 80 1.55 7.03 -11.00
CA VAL A 80 1.75 7.99 -12.10
C VAL A 80 3.01 8.82 -11.87
N GLN A 81 3.23 9.33 -10.65
CA GLN A 81 4.44 10.09 -10.34
C GLN A 81 5.71 9.24 -10.54
N ASN A 82 5.71 8.00 -10.05
CA ASN A 82 6.82 7.06 -10.23
C ASN A 82 7.11 6.80 -11.72
N MET A 83 6.07 6.66 -12.56
CA MET A 83 6.23 6.46 -14.00
C MET A 83 6.89 7.67 -14.68
N VAL A 84 6.50 8.88 -14.30
CA VAL A 84 7.12 10.12 -14.80
C VAL A 84 8.58 10.18 -14.39
N ASP A 85 8.88 9.93 -13.11
CA ASP A 85 10.25 10.00 -12.59
C ASP A 85 11.18 8.92 -13.20
N LEU A 86 10.67 7.71 -13.40
CA LEU A 86 11.39 6.63 -14.10
C LEU A 86 11.67 7.01 -15.55
N THR A 87 10.67 7.52 -16.26
CA THR A 87 10.81 7.92 -17.67
C THR A 87 11.82 9.06 -17.81
N ASP A 88 11.77 10.05 -16.93
CA ASP A 88 12.72 11.17 -16.91
C ASP A 88 14.14 10.70 -16.59
N THR A 89 14.29 9.75 -15.66
CA THR A 89 15.59 9.18 -15.31
C THR A 89 16.19 8.37 -16.47
N ILE A 90 15.38 7.54 -17.12
CA ILE A 90 15.79 6.79 -18.32
C ILE A 90 16.24 7.76 -19.43
N ASN A 91 15.46 8.81 -19.69
CA ASN A 91 15.79 9.82 -20.69
C ASN A 91 17.12 10.54 -20.38
N LYS A 92 17.38 10.85 -19.11
CA LYS A 92 18.66 11.45 -18.66
C LYS A 92 19.83 10.49 -18.88
N LEU A 93 19.66 9.21 -18.55
CA LEU A 93 20.68 8.17 -18.73
C LEU A 93 21.00 7.94 -20.21
N GLN A 94 19.99 7.89 -21.07
CA GLN A 94 20.19 7.79 -22.53
C GLN A 94 20.98 8.98 -23.08
N LYS A 95 20.69 10.20 -22.62
CA LYS A 95 21.45 11.41 -23.00
C LYS A 95 22.91 11.37 -22.54
N SER A 96 23.20 10.71 -21.41
CA SER A 96 24.57 10.52 -20.91
C SER A 96 25.37 9.43 -21.66
N GLY A 97 24.76 8.76 -22.65
CA GLY A 97 25.42 7.75 -23.48
C GLY A 97 25.24 6.31 -23.00
N VAL A 98 24.40 6.06 -21.98
CA VAL A 98 24.10 4.70 -21.51
C VAL A 98 23.01 4.08 -22.38
N SER A 99 23.29 2.94 -23.00
CA SER A 99 22.28 2.18 -23.76
C SER A 99 21.44 1.32 -22.80
N ILE A 100 20.15 1.62 -22.69
CA ILE A 100 19.19 0.84 -21.89
C ILE A 100 18.36 -0.02 -22.85
N GLY A 101 18.32 -1.34 -22.61
CA GLY A 101 17.54 -2.28 -23.41
C GLY A 101 16.05 -2.24 -23.06
N LYS A 102 15.20 -2.68 -23.99
CA LYS A 102 13.75 -2.83 -23.71
C LYS A 102 13.48 -3.83 -22.60
N GLU A 103 14.31 -4.85 -22.48
CA GLU A 103 14.18 -5.87 -21.43
C GLU A 103 14.45 -5.30 -20.04
N ASP A 104 15.41 -4.38 -19.92
CA ASP A 104 15.69 -3.73 -18.63
C ASP A 104 14.52 -2.86 -18.20
N ILE A 105 13.85 -2.20 -19.16
CA ILE A 105 12.65 -1.40 -18.90
C ILE A 105 11.47 -2.28 -18.48
N ALA A 106 11.32 -3.46 -19.08
CA ALA A 106 10.24 -4.40 -18.76
C ALA A 106 10.31 -4.91 -17.30
N ARG A 107 11.51 -4.93 -16.72
CA ARG A 107 11.73 -5.33 -15.32
C ARG A 107 11.49 -4.20 -14.31
N LEU A 108 11.35 -2.95 -14.75
CA LEU A 108 11.07 -1.84 -13.87
C LEU A 108 9.61 -1.88 -13.42
N SER A 109 9.41 -1.86 -12.11
CA SER A 109 8.08 -1.76 -11.51
C SER A 109 7.80 -0.33 -11.03
N PRO A 110 6.61 0.23 -11.30
CA PRO A 110 6.25 1.59 -10.89
C PRO A 110 5.80 1.69 -9.42
N TYR A 111 6.05 0.68 -8.61
CA TYR A 111 5.58 0.55 -7.22
C TYR A 111 6.63 0.91 -6.18
N LEU A 112 7.73 1.55 -6.60
CA LEU A 112 8.84 1.90 -5.71
C LEU A 112 8.45 3.01 -4.73
N THR A 113 8.71 2.83 -3.43
CA THR A 113 8.33 3.80 -2.38
C THR A 113 9.53 4.42 -1.66
N SER A 114 10.74 3.88 -1.86
CA SER A 114 11.95 4.29 -1.13
C SER A 114 12.38 5.73 -1.36
N HIS A 115 12.06 6.30 -2.53
CA HIS A 115 12.39 7.68 -2.89
C HIS A 115 11.34 8.70 -2.39
N ILE A 116 10.17 8.23 -1.93
CA ILE A 116 9.06 9.08 -1.53
C ILE A 116 9.14 9.38 -0.03
N LYS A 117 9.25 10.66 0.31
CA LYS A 117 9.20 11.12 1.70
C LYS A 117 7.77 11.15 2.19
N ARG A 118 7.30 10.03 2.73
CA ARG A 118 5.95 9.84 3.25
C ARG A 118 5.46 10.94 4.20
N PHE A 119 6.31 11.37 5.13
CA PHE A 119 5.98 12.40 6.12
C PHE A 119 6.58 13.78 5.78
N GLY A 120 7.08 13.94 4.55
CA GLY A 120 7.81 15.13 4.15
C GLY A 120 9.20 15.23 4.77
N GLY A 121 9.78 16.43 4.71
CA GLY A 121 11.04 16.75 5.36
C GLY A 121 10.81 17.43 6.70
N TYR A 122 11.49 16.95 7.74
CA TYR A 122 11.52 17.64 9.02
C TYR A 122 12.70 18.61 9.03
N VAL A 123 12.42 19.90 9.26
CA VAL A 123 13.44 20.89 9.59
C VAL A 123 13.44 21.01 11.11
N LEU A 124 14.48 20.46 11.74
CA LEU A 124 14.66 20.58 13.18
C LEU A 124 15.50 21.82 13.45
N ASP A 125 14.87 22.83 14.05
CA ASP A 125 15.59 23.96 14.62
C ASP A 125 16.10 23.57 16.02
N LEU A 126 17.41 23.34 16.11
CA LEU A 126 18.07 22.90 17.35
C LEU A 126 18.36 24.07 18.30
N ASP A 127 18.22 25.31 17.85
CA ASP A 127 18.43 26.50 18.68
C ASP A 127 17.20 26.81 19.55
N THR A 128 16.07 26.20 19.22
CA THR A 128 14.84 26.32 19.99
C THR A 128 14.85 25.33 21.14
N VAL A 129 14.94 25.83 22.39
CA VAL A 129 14.81 24.96 23.57
C VAL A 129 13.40 24.35 23.58
N PRO A 130 13.25 23.02 23.51
CA PRO A 130 11.94 22.39 23.50
C PRO A 130 11.24 22.65 24.85
N LYS A 131 9.93 22.89 24.80
CA LYS A 131 9.12 22.96 26.02
C LYS A 131 9.21 21.64 26.77
N ASP A 132 9.30 21.71 28.10
CA ASP A 132 9.46 20.53 28.96
C ASP A 132 8.34 19.51 28.68
N ILE A 133 8.75 18.26 28.44
CA ILE A 133 7.89 17.14 28.05
C ILE A 133 6.84 16.86 29.16
N SER A 134 7.17 17.22 30.40
CA SER A 134 6.28 17.20 31.56
C SER A 134 5.03 18.06 31.37
N GLN A 135 5.10 19.13 30.58
CA GLN A 135 3.98 20.05 30.31
C GLN A 135 3.10 19.60 29.13
N LEU A 136 3.52 18.58 28.37
CA LEU A 136 2.79 18.05 27.21
C LEU A 136 1.84 16.90 27.55
N LYS A 137 1.90 16.38 28.79
CA LYS A 137 0.86 15.49 29.33
C LYS A 137 -0.16 16.34 30.08
N CYS A 138 -1.44 16.10 29.81
CA CYS A 138 -2.63 16.81 30.33
C CYS A 138 -2.89 18.14 29.59
N ASN A 139 -3.84 18.25 28.65
CA ASN A 139 -5.28 18.14 28.90
C ASN A 139 -6.16 17.78 27.68
N ALA A 140 -5.63 17.59 26.47
CA ALA A 140 -6.48 17.50 25.27
C ALA A 140 -7.08 16.10 24.97
N PHE A 141 -6.42 15.01 25.37
CA PHE A 141 -6.84 13.64 25.00
C PHE A 141 -7.74 12.95 26.03
N LEU A 142 -7.82 13.47 27.27
CA LEU A 142 -8.65 12.90 28.33
C LEU A 142 -10.03 13.55 28.46
N GLN A 143 -10.27 14.71 27.84
CA GLN A 143 -11.57 15.39 27.93
C GLN A 143 -12.65 14.68 27.09
N GLU A 144 -12.33 14.17 25.89
CA GLU A 144 -13.32 13.43 25.07
C GLU A 144 -13.71 12.08 25.71
N LYS A 145 -12.80 11.45 26.46
CA LYS A 145 -13.05 10.16 27.15
C LYS A 145 -13.89 10.28 28.44
N GLU A 146 -14.08 11.48 28.97
CA GLU A 146 -14.93 11.73 30.14
C GLU A 146 -16.34 12.21 29.74
N GLU A 147 -16.51 12.93 28.62
CA GLU A 147 -17.85 13.31 28.12
C GLU A 147 -18.65 12.10 27.60
N GLU A 148 -18.02 11.11 26.95
CA GLU A 148 -18.73 9.91 26.46
C GLU A 148 -19.12 8.92 27.58
N ARG A 149 -18.50 9.00 28.77
CA ARG A 149 -18.88 8.19 29.94
C ARG A 149 -19.96 8.83 30.81
N GLY A 150 -20.33 10.09 30.53
CA GLY A 150 -21.40 10.82 31.23
C GLY A 150 -22.83 10.50 30.77
N CYS A 151 -23.02 9.79 29.66
CA CYS A 151 -24.35 9.56 29.05
C CYS A 151 -24.94 8.16 29.24
N ILE A 152 -24.38 7.31 30.11
CA ILE A 152 -24.96 6.00 30.44
C ILE A 152 -25.21 5.93 31.95
N GLY A 153 -26.32 6.54 32.39
CA GLY A 153 -26.84 6.35 33.74
C GLY A 153 -27.54 7.56 34.35
N GLN A 154 -28.67 8.00 33.78
CA GLN A 154 -29.81 8.52 34.56
C GLN A 154 -31.12 8.10 33.89
N GLU A 155 -31.94 7.39 34.68
CA GLU A 155 -33.30 6.84 34.49
C GLU A 155 -33.51 5.67 33.52
#